data_AF-A0A381TVS5-F1
#
_entry.id   AF-A0A381TVS5-F1
#
_cell.length_a   1.000
_cell.length_b   1.000
_cell.length_c   1.000
_cell.angle_alpha   90.00
_cell.angle_beta   90.00
_cell.angle_gamma   90.00
#
_symmetry.space_group_name_H-M   'P 1'
#
loop_
_entity.id
_entity.type
_entity.pdbx_description
1 polymer ?
#
loop_
_entity_poly.entity_id
_entity_poly.type
_entity_poly.pdbx_seq_one_letter_code
_entity_poly.pdbx_strand_id
1 'polypeptide(L)'
;VDNSNHLSGSTSLTGLALLTLLVGIAAVWLFFQAPSAGPTQQLQPTLDSTAAAGFRTEQWFLPDTAMLGFVEIPGGPFLMGSDAAVDTLAFDNERWSSDHAQQTVELPTFYIGQYEVTVAQFRAFVAATDFRVDPQMLANQANHPVTSVSWPDALAYCRWLETTLKESPETPAQLRDLLHDRWKIGLPSEA
;
A
#
# COMPACT_ATOMS: atom_id res chain seq x y z
N VAL A 1 4.95 32.94 -69.60
CA VAL A 1 3.83 33.29 -68.69
C VAL A 1 4.16 32.62 -67.39
N ASP A 2 4.87 33.33 -66.51
CA ASP A 2 5.42 32.78 -65.28
C ASP A 2 4.70 33.41 -64.10
N ASN A 3 4.21 32.57 -63.20
CA ASN A 3 3.27 32.89 -62.13
C ASN A 3 4.02 32.73 -60.81
N SER A 4 4.36 33.83 -60.15
CA SER A 4 4.91 33.81 -58.79
C SER A 4 4.24 34.89 -57.96
N ASN A 5 3.12 34.53 -57.31
CA ASN A 5 2.51 35.33 -56.26
C ASN A 5 3.42 35.31 -55.02
N HIS A 6 4.22 36.35 -54.84
CA HIS A 6 4.88 36.61 -53.56
C HIS A 6 3.98 37.54 -52.72
N LEU A 7 3.14 36.95 -51.88
CA LEU A 7 2.46 37.66 -50.79
C LEU A 7 3.51 38.07 -49.76
N SER A 8 4.00 39.31 -49.84
CA SER A 8 4.78 39.92 -48.77
C SER A 8 3.81 40.34 -47.66
N GLY A 9 3.53 39.41 -46.74
CA GLY A 9 2.86 39.72 -45.48
C GLY A 9 3.84 40.40 -44.54
N SER A 10 3.84 41.73 -44.51
CA SER A 10 4.48 42.47 -43.42
C SER A 10 3.67 42.22 -42.15
N THR A 11 4.13 41.31 -41.30
CA THR A 11 3.65 41.26 -39.92
C THR A 11 4.12 42.54 -39.24
N SER A 12 3.21 43.52 -39.10
CA SER A 12 3.53 44.75 -38.40
C SER A 12 3.96 44.40 -36.98
N LEU A 13 5.09 44.94 -36.53
CA LEU A 13 5.62 44.74 -35.17
C LEU A 13 4.54 45.05 -34.11
N THR A 14 3.63 45.97 -34.44
CA THR A 14 2.44 46.32 -33.66
C THR A 14 1.42 45.19 -33.58
N GLY A 15 1.20 44.42 -34.64
CA GLY A 15 0.34 43.23 -34.63
C GLY A 15 0.89 42.11 -33.75
N LEU A 16 2.19 41.89 -33.75
CA LEU A 16 2.84 40.90 -32.87
C LEU A 16 2.77 41.32 -31.39
N ALA A 17 2.95 42.60 -31.10
CA ALA A 17 2.79 43.14 -29.74
C ALA A 17 1.34 43.00 -29.22
N LEU A 18 0.35 43.21 -30.09
CA LEU A 18 -1.05 43.06 -29.72
C LEU A 18 -1.44 41.60 -29.52
N LEU A 19 -0.88 40.70 -30.33
CA LEU A 19 -1.13 39.25 -30.23
C LEU A 19 -0.47 38.64 -28.99
N THR A 20 0.75 39.06 -28.64
CA THR A 20 1.41 38.64 -27.39
C THR A 20 0.67 39.14 -26.16
N LEU A 21 0.15 40.38 -26.19
CA LEU A 21 -0.70 40.90 -25.12
C LEU A 21 -1.99 40.07 -24.96
N LEU A 22 -2.67 39.74 -26.07
CA LEU A 22 -3.89 38.93 -26.05
C LEU A 22 -3.64 37.50 -25.55
N VAL A 23 -2.54 36.87 -25.97
CA VAL A 23 -2.14 35.54 -25.47
C VAL A 23 -1.82 35.60 -23.97
N GLY A 24 -1.14 36.66 -23.52
CA GLY A 24 -0.87 36.86 -22.09
C GLY A 24 -2.15 37.03 -21.26
N ILE A 25 -3.10 37.83 -21.73
CA ILE A 25 -4.40 38.02 -21.07
C ILE A 25 -5.19 36.70 -21.05
N ALA A 26 -5.24 35.97 -22.15
CA ALA A 26 -5.92 34.68 -22.22
C ALA A 26 -5.26 33.63 -21.30
N ALA A 27 -3.92 33.60 -21.23
CA ALA A 27 -3.18 32.71 -20.34
C ALA A 27 -3.44 33.03 -18.86
N VAL A 28 -3.48 34.32 -18.51
CA VAL A 28 -3.83 34.77 -17.15
C VAL A 28 -5.28 34.42 -16.83
N TRP A 29 -6.20 34.64 -17.76
CA TRP A 29 -7.62 34.30 -17.57
C TRP A 29 -7.84 32.79 -17.43
N LEU A 30 -7.13 31.97 -18.22
CA LEU A 30 -7.11 30.52 -18.08
C LEU A 30 -6.47 30.06 -16.77
N PHE A 31 -5.45 30.78 -16.27
CA PHE A 31 -4.83 30.49 -14.97
C PHE A 31 -5.77 30.81 -13.80
N PHE A 32 -6.56 31.88 -13.90
CA PHE A 32 -7.61 32.20 -12.93
C PHE A 32 -8.87 31.32 -13.06
N GLN A 33 -9.08 30.70 -14.22
CA GLN A 33 -10.15 29.73 -14.48
C GLN A 33 -9.75 28.28 -14.27
N ALA A 34 -8.46 28.00 -14.15
CA ALA A 34 -8.00 26.70 -13.71
C ALA A 34 -8.73 26.46 -12.39
N PRO A 35 -9.64 25.45 -12.33
CA PRO A 35 -10.28 25.13 -11.08
C PRO A 35 -9.15 24.97 -10.09
N SER A 36 -9.16 25.75 -9.01
CA SER A 36 -8.28 25.46 -7.88
C SER A 36 -8.41 23.96 -7.71
N ALA A 37 -7.29 23.23 -7.77
CA ALA A 37 -7.29 21.87 -7.26
C ALA A 37 -7.89 22.02 -5.87
N GLY A 38 -9.19 21.71 -5.75
CA GLY A 38 -9.88 21.77 -4.47
C GLY A 38 -9.02 20.95 -3.55
N PRO A 39 -8.92 21.33 -2.25
CA PRO A 39 -8.00 20.68 -1.33
C PRO A 39 -8.04 19.20 -1.62
N THR A 40 -6.92 18.64 -2.11
CA THR A 40 -6.80 17.21 -2.38
C THR A 40 -7.46 16.59 -1.19
N GLN A 41 -8.61 15.93 -1.39
CA GLN A 41 -9.47 15.58 -0.28
C GLN A 41 -8.58 14.72 0.60
N GLN A 42 -8.05 15.34 1.66
CA GLN A 42 -7.16 14.70 2.57
C GLN A 42 -8.12 13.70 3.17
N LEU A 43 -8.03 12.47 2.70
CA LEU A 43 -8.46 11.31 3.42
C LEU A 43 -7.55 11.23 4.65
N GLN A 44 -7.53 12.27 5.48
CA GLN A 44 -7.39 12.11 6.90
C GLN A 44 -8.75 11.56 7.29
N PRO A 45 -8.85 10.24 7.50
CA PRO A 45 -10.04 9.75 8.13
C PRO A 45 -10.04 10.45 9.48
N THR A 46 -11.11 11.15 9.83
CA THR A 46 -11.46 11.28 11.25
C THR A 46 -11.64 9.86 11.73
N LEU A 47 -10.54 9.24 12.13
CA LEU A 47 -10.55 7.97 12.80
C LEU A 47 -11.21 8.26 14.12
N ASP A 48 -12.44 7.79 14.26
CA ASP A 48 -13.11 7.75 15.55
C ASP A 48 -12.09 7.24 16.56
N SER A 49 -11.82 7.99 17.63
CA SER A 49 -10.72 7.70 18.56
C SER A 49 -10.83 6.32 19.22
N THR A 50 -11.99 5.68 19.13
CA THR A 50 -12.26 4.28 19.50
C THR A 50 -11.68 3.26 18.50
N ALA A 51 -11.59 3.57 17.21
CA ALA A 51 -10.97 2.70 16.19
C ALA A 51 -9.43 2.65 16.31
N ALA A 52 -8.83 3.59 17.04
CA ALA A 52 -7.39 3.64 17.30
C ALA A 52 -6.96 3.00 18.63
N ALA A 53 -7.89 2.44 19.41
CA ALA A 53 -7.53 1.79 20.68
C ALA A 53 -6.61 0.59 20.40
N GLY A 54 -5.37 0.66 20.88
CA GLY A 54 -4.35 -0.37 20.66
C GLY A 54 -3.60 -0.26 19.32
N PHE A 55 -3.79 0.82 18.55
CA PHE A 55 -3.07 1.07 17.30
C PHE A 55 -2.46 2.48 17.29
N ARG A 56 -1.24 2.61 16.76
CA ARG A 56 -0.49 3.86 16.76
C ARG A 56 -0.78 4.67 15.51
N THR A 57 -1.45 5.82 15.68
CA THR A 57 -1.84 6.68 14.54
C THR A 57 -0.65 7.25 13.77
N GLU A 58 0.45 7.55 14.47
CA GLU A 58 1.67 8.09 13.86
C GLU A 58 2.57 6.99 13.25
N GLN A 59 2.32 5.71 13.57
CA GLN A 59 3.12 4.57 13.10
C GLN A 59 2.30 3.68 12.19
N TRP A 60 1.71 4.29 11.15
CA TRP A 60 0.96 3.62 10.09
C TRP A 60 -0.18 2.74 10.58
N PHE A 61 -0.75 3.05 11.75
CA PHE A 61 -1.79 2.24 12.40
C PHE A 61 -1.34 0.81 12.69
N LEU A 62 -0.06 0.61 13.00
CA LEU A 62 0.43 -0.67 13.52
C LEU A 62 0.05 -0.84 15.01
N PRO A 63 -0.07 -2.08 15.50
CA PRO A 63 -0.38 -2.36 16.90
C PRO A 63 0.54 -1.62 17.88
N ASP A 64 -0.04 -1.12 18.96
CA ASP A 64 0.67 -0.51 20.09
C ASP A 64 1.22 -1.58 21.03
N THR A 65 2.02 -2.48 20.46
CA THR A 65 2.69 -3.57 21.17
C THR A 65 4.19 -3.55 20.87
N ALA A 66 4.95 -4.34 21.64
CA ALA A 66 6.35 -4.58 21.31
C ALA A 66 6.46 -5.11 19.87
N MET A 67 7.52 -4.71 19.17
CA MET A 67 7.75 -5.11 17.77
C MET A 67 6.61 -4.71 16.81
N LEU A 68 5.77 -3.71 17.15
CA LEU A 68 4.68 -3.24 16.29
C LEU A 68 3.71 -4.36 15.84
N GLY A 69 3.45 -5.33 16.72
CA GLY A 69 2.54 -6.43 16.45
C GLY A 69 3.14 -7.66 15.76
N PHE A 70 4.44 -7.65 15.44
CA PHE A 70 5.13 -8.86 14.98
C PHE A 70 5.44 -9.79 16.16
N VAL A 71 4.89 -11.00 16.11
CA VAL A 71 5.07 -12.03 17.14
C VAL A 71 6.07 -13.07 16.66
N GLU A 72 7.09 -13.34 17.47
CA GLU A 72 8.08 -14.38 17.19
C GLU A 72 7.47 -15.77 17.37
N ILE A 73 7.65 -16.62 16.36
CA ILE A 73 7.35 -18.04 16.40
C ILE A 73 8.70 -18.78 16.37
N PRO A 74 9.13 -19.40 17.49
CA PRO A 74 10.39 -20.13 17.56
C PRO A 74 10.44 -21.26 16.55
N GLY A 75 11.59 -21.46 15.92
CA GLY A 75 11.81 -22.58 15.02
C GLY A 75 11.73 -23.93 15.73
N GLY A 76 11.29 -24.94 15.00
CA GLY A 76 11.17 -26.31 15.51
C GLY A 76 10.23 -27.19 14.67
N PRO A 77 9.98 -28.42 15.15
CA PRO A 77 9.12 -29.36 14.46
C PRO A 77 7.65 -28.92 14.54
N PHE A 78 6.97 -28.97 13.41
CA PHE A 78 5.55 -28.68 13.27
C PHE A 78 4.87 -29.84 12.53
N LEU A 79 3.78 -30.36 13.10
CA LEU A 79 2.94 -31.35 12.44
C LEU A 79 1.94 -30.64 11.52
N MET A 80 2.17 -30.71 10.21
CA MET A 80 1.31 -30.12 9.18
C MET A 80 0.34 -31.15 8.61
N GLY A 81 -0.87 -30.70 8.25
CA GLY A 81 -1.95 -31.50 7.67
C GLY A 81 -3.06 -31.84 8.67
N SER A 82 -4.18 -32.34 8.17
CA SER A 82 -5.36 -32.67 8.98
C SER A 82 -5.32 -34.10 9.54
N ASP A 83 -5.76 -34.28 10.78
CA ASP A 83 -5.97 -35.60 11.37
C ASP A 83 -7.35 -36.13 10.95
N ALA A 84 -7.37 -37.13 10.07
CA ALA A 84 -8.60 -37.72 9.55
C ALA A 84 -9.49 -38.38 10.63
N ALA A 85 -8.95 -38.68 11.81
CA ALA A 85 -9.74 -39.20 12.93
C ALA A 85 -10.51 -38.09 13.68
N VAL A 86 -10.02 -36.84 13.62
CA VAL A 86 -10.64 -35.67 14.24
C VAL A 86 -11.51 -34.92 13.22
N ASP A 87 -10.97 -34.72 12.02
CA ASP A 87 -11.64 -34.06 10.91
C ASP A 87 -11.86 -35.05 9.77
N THR A 88 -12.99 -35.75 9.85
CA THR A 88 -13.40 -36.75 8.85
C THR A 88 -13.80 -36.12 7.52
N LEU A 89 -13.97 -34.79 7.47
CA LEU A 89 -14.39 -34.05 6.27
C LEU A 89 -13.24 -33.30 5.60
N ALA A 90 -12.00 -33.52 6.06
CA ALA A 90 -10.81 -32.92 5.49
C ALA A 90 -10.73 -33.16 3.97
N PHE A 91 -10.64 -32.07 3.21
CA PHE A 91 -10.45 -32.09 1.77
C PHE A 91 -9.03 -32.57 1.42
N ASP A 92 -8.84 -33.03 0.19
CA ASP A 92 -7.53 -33.55 -0.26
C ASP A 92 -6.41 -32.50 -0.19
N ASN A 93 -6.74 -31.21 -0.33
CA ASN A 93 -5.79 -30.10 -0.19
C ASN A 93 -5.49 -29.69 1.27
N GLU A 94 -6.16 -30.31 2.24
CA GLU A 94 -5.87 -30.15 3.69
C GLU A 94 -4.99 -31.30 4.20
N ARG A 95 -4.69 -32.28 3.35
CA ARG A 95 -3.74 -33.37 3.60
C ARG A 95 -2.35 -32.97 3.13
N TRP A 96 -1.34 -33.52 3.79
CA TRP A 96 0.05 -33.31 3.38
C TRP A 96 0.35 -33.85 1.96
N SER A 97 -0.18 -35.02 1.62
CA SER A 97 -0.09 -35.60 0.28
C SER A 97 -1.23 -36.58 0.03
N SER A 98 -1.29 -37.15 -1.18
CA SER A 98 -2.26 -38.21 -1.51
C SER A 98 -2.18 -39.41 -0.58
N ASP A 99 -0.99 -39.67 -0.04
CA ASP A 99 -0.70 -40.90 0.71
C ASP A 99 -0.52 -40.63 2.22
N HIS A 100 -0.34 -39.37 2.62
CA HIS A 100 -0.10 -38.97 4.01
C HIS A 100 -1.01 -37.82 4.39
N ALA A 101 -1.85 -38.00 5.41
CA ALA A 101 -2.71 -36.94 5.92
C ALA A 101 -1.90 -35.85 6.64
N GLN A 102 -0.85 -36.25 7.36
CA GLN A 102 0.02 -35.36 8.13
C GLN A 102 1.51 -35.67 7.93
N GLN A 103 2.36 -34.66 8.14
CA GLN A 103 3.81 -34.79 8.13
C GLN A 103 4.44 -33.81 9.12
N THR A 104 5.53 -34.22 9.77
CA THR A 104 6.34 -33.28 10.57
C THR A 104 7.33 -32.54 9.67
N VAL A 105 7.29 -31.21 9.71
CA VAL A 105 8.24 -30.33 9.03
C VAL A 105 9.05 -29.52 10.04
N GLU A 106 10.31 -29.24 9.73
CA GLU A 106 11.14 -28.35 10.54
C GLU A 106 10.97 -26.91 10.01
N LEU A 107 10.39 -26.03 10.82
CA LEU A 107 10.23 -24.63 10.46
C LEU A 107 11.36 -23.79 11.08
N PRO A 108 11.96 -22.85 10.34
CA PRO A 108 12.84 -21.87 10.94
C PRO A 108 12.05 -20.93 11.86
N THR A 109 12.74 -20.18 12.73
CA THR A 109 12.10 -19.06 13.43
C THR A 109 11.52 -18.10 12.41
N PHE A 110 10.29 -17.64 12.65
CA PHE A 110 9.68 -16.58 11.85
C PHE A 110 8.89 -15.61 12.73
N TYR A 111 8.47 -14.49 12.14
CA TYR A 111 7.58 -13.54 12.79
C TYR A 111 6.28 -13.46 12.00
N ILE A 112 5.15 -13.39 12.68
CA ILE A 112 3.84 -13.20 12.07
C ILE A 112 3.12 -12.02 12.72
N GLY A 113 2.37 -11.25 11.92
CA GLY A 113 1.52 -10.20 12.47
C GLY A 113 0.43 -10.80 13.36
N GLN A 114 0.22 -10.22 14.54
CA GLN A 114 -0.81 -10.67 15.48
C GLN A 114 -2.23 -10.57 14.89
N TYR A 115 -2.44 -9.63 13.97
CA TYR A 115 -3.72 -9.34 13.33
C TYR A 115 -3.57 -9.29 11.82
N GLU A 116 -4.69 -9.46 11.11
CA GLU A 116 -4.76 -9.14 9.70
C GLU A 116 -4.49 -7.66 9.45
N VAL A 117 -4.02 -7.35 8.23
CA VAL A 117 -3.82 -5.96 7.81
C VAL A 117 -5.16 -5.22 7.80
N THR A 118 -5.23 -4.09 8.47
CA THR A 118 -6.46 -3.32 8.60
C THR A 118 -6.66 -2.33 7.45
N VAL A 119 -7.89 -1.86 7.28
CA VAL A 119 -8.19 -0.77 6.33
C VAL A 119 -7.39 0.49 6.65
N ALA A 120 -7.18 0.83 7.93
CA ALA A 120 -6.38 1.99 8.34
C ALA A 120 -4.92 1.87 7.86
N GLN A 121 -4.31 0.70 8.06
CA GLN A 121 -2.95 0.42 7.61
C GLN A 121 -2.84 0.50 6.08
N PHE A 122 -3.82 -0.06 5.37
CA PHE A 122 -3.83 -0.03 3.91
C PHE A 122 -4.09 1.39 3.36
N ARG A 123 -4.93 2.21 4.03
CA ARG A 123 -5.07 3.64 3.71
C ARG A 123 -3.76 4.40 3.90
N ALA A 124 -2.98 4.10 4.95
CA ALA A 124 -1.68 4.71 5.16
C ALA A 124 -0.69 4.37 4.03
N PHE A 125 -0.70 3.12 3.54
CA PHE A 125 0.03 2.72 2.35
C PHE A 125 -0.37 3.53 1.12
N VAL A 126 -1.67 3.54 0.78
CA VAL A 126 -2.20 4.26 -0.39
C VAL A 126 -1.85 5.75 -0.33
N ALA A 127 -2.00 6.37 0.84
CA ALA A 127 -1.67 7.77 1.05
C ALA A 127 -0.18 8.07 0.91
N ALA A 128 0.70 7.16 1.34
CA ALA A 128 2.15 7.33 1.28
C ALA A 128 2.73 7.13 -0.13
N THR A 129 2.08 6.31 -0.97
CA THR A 129 2.63 5.90 -2.27
C THR A 129 1.80 6.33 -3.48
N ASP A 130 0.64 6.97 -3.27
CA ASP A 130 -0.36 7.27 -4.31
C ASP A 130 -0.78 6.01 -5.09
N PHE A 131 -0.79 4.85 -4.42
CA PHE A 131 -1.07 3.56 -5.05
C PHE A 131 -2.57 3.44 -5.32
N ARG A 132 -2.94 3.18 -6.58
CA ARG A 132 -4.34 3.11 -6.99
C ARG A 132 -4.95 1.77 -6.63
N VAL A 133 -6.03 1.81 -5.86
CA VAL A 133 -6.86 0.65 -5.51
C VAL A 133 -8.33 0.92 -5.78
N ASP A 134 -9.13 -0.14 -5.81
CA ASP A 134 -10.59 0.00 -5.82
C ASP A 134 -11.04 0.72 -4.53
N PRO A 135 -11.79 1.85 -4.63
CA PRO A 135 -12.31 2.55 -3.45
C PRO A 135 -13.08 1.65 -2.48
N GLN A 136 -13.70 0.57 -2.96
CA GLN A 136 -14.44 -0.37 -2.12
C GLN A 136 -13.54 -1.07 -1.09
N MET A 137 -12.26 -1.31 -1.41
CA MET A 137 -11.29 -1.88 -0.47
C MET A 137 -11.10 -0.98 0.76
N LEU A 138 -11.23 0.33 0.58
CA LEU A 138 -11.02 1.33 1.61
C LEU A 138 -12.33 1.83 2.23
N ALA A 139 -13.47 1.27 1.86
CA ALA A 139 -14.78 1.75 2.30
C ALA A 139 -15.20 1.22 3.69
N ASN A 140 -14.57 0.14 4.16
CA ASN A 140 -14.92 -0.48 5.43
C ASN A 140 -14.35 0.28 6.65
N GLN A 141 -14.73 -0.13 7.86
CA GLN A 141 -14.25 0.45 9.12
C GLN A 141 -12.73 0.33 9.23
N ALA A 142 -12.10 1.33 9.85
CA ALA A 142 -10.65 1.48 9.87
C ALA A 142 -9.92 0.32 10.55
N ASN A 143 -10.49 -0.24 11.61
CA ASN A 143 -9.95 -1.35 12.39
C ASN A 143 -10.37 -2.74 11.88
N HIS A 144 -11.14 -2.82 10.80
CA HIS A 144 -11.48 -4.10 10.17
C HIS A 144 -10.36 -4.55 9.21
N PRO A 145 -10.20 -5.86 8.97
CA PRO A 145 -9.32 -6.37 7.93
C PRO A 145 -9.67 -5.76 6.57
N VAL A 146 -8.65 -5.38 5.81
CA VAL A 146 -8.85 -4.97 4.42
C VAL A 146 -9.22 -6.22 3.59
N THR A 147 -10.28 -6.10 2.80
CA THR A 147 -10.81 -7.20 1.97
C THR A 147 -10.69 -6.87 0.48
N SER A 148 -10.89 -7.87 -0.37
CA SER A 148 -10.80 -7.73 -1.83
C SER A 148 -9.43 -7.25 -2.32
N VAL A 149 -8.38 -7.54 -1.55
CA VAL A 149 -6.99 -7.23 -1.91
C VAL A 149 -6.50 -8.27 -2.90
N SER A 150 -5.96 -7.82 -4.04
CA SER A 150 -5.30 -8.73 -4.97
C SER A 150 -3.93 -9.14 -4.43
N TRP A 151 -3.42 -10.30 -4.84
CA TRP A 151 -2.09 -10.76 -4.43
C TRP A 151 -0.96 -9.74 -4.76
N PRO A 152 -0.93 -9.10 -5.95
CA PRO A 152 0.02 -8.02 -6.24
C PRO A 152 -0.07 -6.81 -5.30
N ASP A 153 -1.28 -6.41 -4.91
CA ASP A 153 -1.51 -5.28 -3.99
C ASP A 153 -0.99 -5.63 -2.59
N ALA A 154 -1.24 -6.85 -2.14
CA ALA A 154 -0.75 -7.34 -0.85
C ALA A 154 0.79 -7.38 -0.81
N LEU A 155 1.44 -7.80 -1.90
CA LEU A 155 2.89 -7.71 -2.03
C LEU A 155 3.40 -6.27 -2.08
N ALA A 156 2.70 -5.37 -2.76
CA ALA A 156 3.07 -3.95 -2.82
C ALA A 156 3.04 -3.33 -1.42
N TYR A 157 2.00 -3.65 -0.63
CA TYR A 157 1.91 -3.28 0.78
C TYR A 157 3.08 -3.83 1.60
N CYS A 158 3.41 -5.13 1.48
CA CYS A 158 4.52 -5.74 2.23
C CYS A 158 5.87 -5.05 1.93
N ARG A 159 6.14 -4.77 0.65
CA ARG A 159 7.37 -4.07 0.23
C ARG A 159 7.44 -2.65 0.76
N TRP A 160 6.34 -1.91 0.67
CA TRP A 160 6.26 -0.56 1.22
C TRP A 160 6.49 -0.57 2.74
N LEU A 161 5.86 -1.50 3.46
CA LEU A 161 6.01 -1.62 4.91
C LEU A 161 7.45 -1.97 5.29
N GLU A 162 8.11 -2.88 4.57
CA GLU A 162 9.52 -3.21 4.78
C GLU A 162 10.41 -1.98 4.65
N THR A 163 10.31 -1.24 3.55
CA THR A 163 11.11 -0.02 3.32
C THR A 163 10.83 1.02 4.39
N THR A 164 9.56 1.26 4.69
CA THR A 164 9.11 2.24 5.68
C THR A 164 9.68 1.95 7.06
N LEU A 165 9.63 0.69 7.51
CA LEU A 165 10.14 0.31 8.81
C LEU A 165 11.67 0.30 8.87
N LYS A 166 12.36 0.04 7.76
CA LYS A 166 13.83 0.16 7.68
C LYS A 166 14.32 1.59 7.81
N GLU A 167 13.62 2.52 7.17
CA GLU A 167 14.04 3.91 7.09
C GLU A 167 13.58 4.74 8.30
N SER A 168 12.51 4.31 8.97
CA SER A 168 11.95 5.07 10.07
C SER A 168 12.81 5.03 11.35
N PRO A 169 13.13 6.19 11.95
CA PRO A 169 13.74 6.24 13.27
C PRO A 169 12.78 5.75 14.36
N GLU A 170 11.47 5.79 14.12
CA GLU A 170 10.44 5.38 15.09
C GLU A 170 10.26 3.86 15.21
N THR A 171 10.82 3.09 14.27
CA THR A 171 10.81 1.63 14.34
C THR A 171 11.58 1.16 15.57
N PRO A 172 11.04 0.23 16.38
CA PRO A 172 11.75 -0.36 17.49
C PRO A 172 13.11 -0.93 17.05
N ALA A 173 14.17 -0.67 17.82
CA ALA A 173 15.54 -1.03 17.45
C ALA A 173 15.67 -2.51 17.06
N GLN A 174 15.09 -3.41 17.86
CA GLN A 174 15.10 -4.86 17.57
C GLN A 174 14.48 -5.19 16.20
N LEU A 175 13.32 -4.63 15.86
CA LEU A 175 12.68 -4.87 14.56
C LEU A 175 13.51 -4.30 13.41
N ARG A 176 14.05 -3.09 13.61
CA ARG A 176 14.91 -2.45 12.61
C ARG A 176 16.19 -3.25 12.37
N ASP A 177 16.82 -3.77 13.42
CA ASP A 177 18.02 -4.61 13.32
C ASP A 177 17.76 -5.91 12.55
N LEU A 178 16.63 -6.58 12.81
CA LEU A 178 16.21 -7.76 12.02
C LEU A 178 16.07 -7.40 10.54
N LEU A 179 15.38 -6.31 10.23
CA LEU A 179 15.14 -5.87 8.86
C LEU A 179 16.42 -5.46 8.12
N HIS A 180 17.42 -4.90 8.80
CA HIS A 180 18.73 -4.58 8.21
C HIS A 180 19.65 -5.80 8.01
N ASP A 181 19.40 -6.89 8.72
CA ASP A 181 20.05 -8.16 8.48
C ASP A 181 19.44 -8.86 7.24
N ARG A 182 18.87 -10.07 7.38
CA ARG A 182 18.33 -10.84 6.26
C ARG A 182 16.82 -11.03 6.30
N TRP A 183 16.16 -10.47 7.32
CA TRP A 183 14.71 -10.61 7.47
C TRP A 183 13.96 -9.74 6.47
N LYS A 184 12.81 -10.26 6.01
CA LYS A 184 11.95 -9.65 5.00
C LYS A 184 10.50 -9.69 5.45
N ILE A 185 9.74 -8.67 5.09
CA ILE A 185 8.28 -8.67 5.27
C ILE A 185 7.65 -9.19 3.99
N GLY A 186 6.79 -10.19 4.12
CA GLY A 186 6.13 -10.81 2.97
C GLY A 186 4.87 -11.56 3.37
N LEU A 187 4.19 -12.07 2.36
CA LEU A 187 3.08 -13.00 2.56
C LEU A 187 3.63 -14.35 3.03
N PRO A 188 2.84 -15.13 3.79
CA PRO A 188 3.19 -16.51 4.09
C PRO A 188 3.46 -17.26 2.78
N SER A 189 4.65 -17.82 2.64
CA SER A 189 4.94 -18.81 1.61
C SER A 189 4.61 -20.18 2.15
N GLU A 190 4.08 -21.06 1.31
CA GLU A 190 4.04 -22.48 1.63
C GLU A 190 5.48 -22.98 1.87
N ALA A 191 5.63 -23.83 2.89
CA ALA A 191 6.89 -24.46 3.26
C ALA A 191 7.17 -25.70 2.40
#